data_AF-A0A2S8AE69-F1
#
_entry.id   AF-A0A2S8AE69-F1
#
_cell.length_a   1.000
_cell.length_b   1.000
_cell.length_c   1.000
_cell.angle_alpha   90.00
_cell.angle_beta   90.00
_cell.angle_gamma   90.00
#
_symmetry.space_group_name_H-M   'P 1'
#
loop_
_entity.id
_entity.type
_entity.pdbx_description
1 polymer ?
#
loop_
_entity_poly.entity_id
_entity_poly.type
_entity_poly.pdbx_seq_one_letter_code
_entity_poly.pdbx_strand_id
1 'polypeptide(L)'
;MKDLSSIIISIFKRKGGEGKYTKIINEQNEEEYFDLLKIKDKDEKILICYKENKDFVLITNKRLITNNYMVDYFNIEAVIIAMQEEFKSNILNKKKFTRLKLQDFDGKNYILKLEEGKPYNGIYQILEFISLRNRENKN
;
A
#
# COMPACT_ATOMS: atom_id res chain seq x y z
N MET A 1 -19.76 13.05 0.66
CA MET A 1 -18.64 12.28 1.28
C MET A 1 -17.59 12.08 0.20
N LYS A 2 -16.31 12.44 0.42
CA LYS A 2 -15.27 12.16 -0.60
C LYS A 2 -15.06 10.66 -0.69
N ASP A 3 -15.09 10.11 -1.90
CA ASP A 3 -14.79 8.71 -2.16
C ASP A 3 -13.37 8.37 -1.67
N LEU A 4 -13.22 7.22 -0.99
CA LEU A 4 -11.94 6.80 -0.40
C LEU A 4 -10.86 6.69 -1.49
N SER A 5 -11.23 6.23 -2.69
CA SER A 5 -10.31 6.13 -3.83
C SER A 5 -9.71 7.49 -4.19
N SER A 6 -10.54 8.52 -4.24
CA SER A 6 -10.10 9.89 -4.53
C SER A 6 -9.15 10.43 -3.45
N ILE A 7 -9.40 10.09 -2.19
CA ILE A 7 -8.52 10.46 -1.06
C ILE A 7 -7.18 9.74 -1.17
N ILE A 8 -7.17 8.41 -1.40
CA ILE A 8 -5.96 7.59 -1.56
C ILE A 8 -5.07 8.17 -2.67
N ILE A 9 -5.63 8.39 -3.86
CA ILE A 9 -4.89 8.95 -4.99
C ILE A 9 -4.37 10.37 -4.68
N SER A 10 -5.17 11.20 -4.00
CA SER A 10 -4.75 12.55 -3.61
C SER A 10 -3.60 12.53 -2.60
N ILE A 11 -3.61 11.62 -1.62
CA ILE A 11 -2.50 11.45 -0.68
C ILE A 11 -1.26 11.00 -1.43
N PHE A 12 -1.37 9.97 -2.27
CA PHE A 12 -0.24 9.43 -3.02
C PHE A 12 0.44 10.50 -3.89
N LYS A 13 -0.35 11.26 -4.67
CA LYS A 13 0.16 12.33 -5.54
C LYS A 13 0.84 13.46 -4.76
N ARG A 14 0.35 13.80 -3.56
CA ARG A 14 0.87 14.93 -2.76
C ARG A 14 2.05 14.55 -1.87
N LYS A 15 2.08 13.32 -1.34
CA LYS A 15 3.04 12.89 -0.31
C LYS A 15 4.07 11.89 -0.82
N GLY A 16 3.87 11.33 -2.00
CA GLY A 16 4.79 10.42 -2.65
C GLY A 16 4.81 10.65 -4.15
N GLY A 17 4.47 9.61 -4.90
CA GLY A 17 4.38 9.63 -6.35
C GLY A 17 4.76 8.29 -6.95
N GLU A 18 4.54 8.18 -8.25
CA GLU A 18 4.94 7.01 -9.03
C GLU A 18 6.46 6.82 -9.05
N GLY A 19 6.87 5.59 -9.33
CA GLY A 19 8.25 5.18 -9.51
C GLY A 19 8.44 4.41 -10.80
N LYS A 20 9.53 3.65 -10.87
CA LYS A 20 9.83 2.72 -11.95
C LYS A 20 8.85 1.54 -11.93
N TYR A 21 8.55 1.02 -10.75
CA TYR A 21 7.73 -0.18 -10.56
C TYR A 21 6.37 0.10 -9.94
N THR A 22 6.17 1.31 -9.43
CA THR A 22 4.93 1.74 -8.78
C THR A 22 4.19 2.75 -9.64
N LYS A 23 2.97 2.41 -10.06
CA LYS A 23 2.12 3.24 -10.93
C LYS A 23 0.73 3.43 -10.37
N ILE A 24 0.13 4.59 -10.65
CA ILE A 24 -1.31 4.80 -10.53
C ILE A 24 -1.97 4.10 -11.72
N ILE A 25 -2.93 3.22 -11.41
CA ILE A 25 -3.68 2.52 -12.45
C ILE A 25 -4.79 3.41 -12.97
N ASN A 26 -4.90 3.46 -14.29
CA ASN A 26 -5.91 4.20 -15.03
C ASN A 26 -6.20 3.47 -16.35
N GLU A 27 -7.21 3.94 -17.09
CA GLU A 27 -7.68 3.32 -18.33
C GLU A 27 -6.58 3.13 -19.39
N GLN A 28 -5.52 3.94 -19.37
CA GLN A 28 -4.44 3.88 -20.36
C GLN A 28 -3.41 2.78 -20.07
N ASN A 29 -3.28 2.35 -18.82
CA ASN A 29 -2.26 1.37 -18.42
C ASN A 29 -2.84 0.12 -17.74
N GLU A 30 -4.15 0.06 -17.50
CA GLU A 30 -4.81 -1.04 -16.80
C GLU A 30 -4.58 -2.40 -17.49
N GLU A 31 -4.52 -2.43 -18.82
CA GLU A 31 -4.25 -3.66 -19.59
C GLU A 31 -2.89 -4.29 -19.28
N GLU A 32 -1.87 -3.51 -18.92
CA GLU A 32 -0.55 -4.02 -18.52
C GLU A 32 -0.61 -4.87 -17.23
N TYR A 33 -1.69 -4.73 -16.47
CA TYR A 33 -1.92 -5.40 -15.20
C TYR A 33 -3.09 -6.38 -15.28
N PHE A 34 -3.48 -6.82 -16.48
CA PHE A 34 -4.65 -7.68 -16.70
C PHE A 34 -4.69 -8.93 -15.81
N ASP A 35 -3.56 -9.60 -15.60
CA ASP A 35 -3.50 -10.77 -14.73
C ASP A 35 -3.78 -10.44 -13.26
N LEU A 36 -3.42 -9.24 -12.81
CA LEU A 36 -3.68 -8.77 -11.45
C LEU A 36 -5.13 -8.30 -11.29
N LEU A 37 -5.78 -7.87 -12.37
CA LEU A 37 -7.22 -7.54 -12.36
C LEU A 37 -8.11 -8.73 -12.08
N LYS A 38 -7.63 -9.96 -12.29
CA LYS A 38 -8.38 -11.19 -11.96
C LYS A 38 -8.41 -11.51 -10.47
N ILE A 39 -7.53 -10.88 -9.68
CA ILE A 39 -7.38 -11.13 -8.23
C ILE A 39 -8.41 -10.34 -7.41
N LYS A 40 -8.89 -9.22 -7.94
CA LYS A 40 -9.80 -8.29 -7.25
C LYS A 40 -11.26 -8.76 -7.34
N ASP A 41 -12.08 -8.34 -6.39
CA ASP A 41 -13.53 -8.59 -6.47
C ASP A 41 -14.15 -7.79 -7.64
N LYS A 42 -15.34 -8.19 -8.11
CA LYS A 42 -16.01 -7.56 -9.26
C LYS A 42 -16.15 -6.03 -9.14
N ASP A 43 -16.44 -5.53 -7.94
CA ASP A 43 -16.64 -4.10 -7.65
C ASP A 43 -15.39 -3.41 -7.05
N GLU A 44 -14.27 -4.11 -7.02
CA GLU A 44 -13.00 -3.60 -6.51
C GLU A 44 -12.20 -3.00 -7.66
N LYS A 45 -11.60 -1.83 -7.43
CA LYS A 45 -10.75 -1.12 -8.41
C LYS A 45 -9.34 -1.02 -7.88
N ILE A 46 -8.36 -1.41 -8.70
CA ILE A 46 -6.95 -1.18 -8.39
C ILE A 46 -6.66 0.30 -8.62
N LEU A 47 -6.07 0.96 -7.63
CA LEU A 47 -5.75 2.39 -7.66
C LEU A 47 -4.26 2.61 -7.88
N ILE A 48 -3.43 1.84 -7.18
CA ILE A 48 -1.97 1.89 -7.27
C ILE A 48 -1.46 0.46 -7.32
N CYS A 49 -0.50 0.20 -8.19
CA CYS A 49 0.18 -1.07 -8.32
C CYS A 49 1.68 -0.86 -8.16
N TYR A 50 2.31 -1.59 -7.25
CA TYR A 50 3.75 -1.86 -7.29
C TYR A 50 3.93 -3.27 -7.84
N LYS A 51 4.75 -3.43 -8.88
CA LYS A 51 5.06 -4.74 -9.46
C LYS A 51 6.54 -4.80 -9.86
N GLU A 52 7.29 -5.67 -9.21
CA GLU A 52 8.69 -5.93 -9.51
C GLU A 52 8.92 -7.44 -9.64
N ASN A 53 9.24 -7.89 -10.85
CA ASN A 53 9.33 -9.32 -11.18
C ASN A 53 8.02 -10.07 -10.84
N LYS A 54 8.07 -10.95 -9.85
CA LYS A 54 6.93 -11.72 -9.36
C LYS A 54 6.25 -11.09 -8.14
N ASP A 55 6.92 -10.15 -7.47
CA ASP A 55 6.39 -9.48 -6.29
C ASP A 55 5.45 -8.36 -6.72
N PHE A 56 4.30 -8.24 -6.05
CA PHE A 56 3.36 -7.17 -6.27
C PHE A 56 2.66 -6.71 -4.99
N VAL A 57 2.22 -5.46 -5.03
CA VAL A 57 1.34 -4.85 -4.05
C VAL A 57 0.28 -4.05 -4.79
N LEU A 58 -0.99 -4.36 -4.52
CA LEU A 58 -2.14 -3.62 -5.04
C LEU A 58 -2.78 -2.84 -3.89
N ILE A 59 -2.91 -1.54 -4.10
CA ILE A 59 -3.73 -0.66 -3.28
C ILE A 59 -5.04 -0.52 -4.04
N THR A 60 -6.12 -1.08 -3.51
CA THR A 60 -7.45 -0.98 -4.12
C THR A 60 -8.29 0.09 -3.42
N ASN A 61 -9.54 0.26 -3.85
CA ASN A 61 -10.51 1.07 -3.11
C ASN A 61 -11.03 0.41 -1.82
N LYS A 62 -10.69 -0.86 -1.55
CA LYS A 62 -11.21 -1.62 -0.39
C LYS A 62 -10.13 -2.15 0.55
N ARG A 63 -9.00 -2.60 0.00
CA ARG A 63 -8.00 -3.37 0.72
C ARG A 63 -6.62 -3.31 0.07
N LEU A 64 -5.65 -3.81 0.81
CA LEU A 64 -4.32 -4.13 0.32
C LEU A 64 -4.29 -5.58 -0.14
N ILE A 65 -3.72 -5.85 -1.31
CA ILE A 65 -3.50 -7.21 -1.82
C ILE A 65 -2.02 -7.38 -2.15
N THR A 66 -1.43 -8.49 -1.73
CA THR A 66 -0.04 -8.87 -2.05
C THR A 66 -0.01 -10.31 -2.54
N ASN A 67 1.17 -10.81 -2.90
CA ASN A 67 1.37 -12.24 -3.19
C ASN A 67 0.94 -13.18 -2.05
N ASN A 68 1.10 -12.74 -0.80
CA ASN A 68 1.06 -13.65 0.35
C ASN A 68 -0.17 -13.43 1.24
N TYR A 69 -0.80 -12.26 1.17
CA TYR A 69 -1.89 -11.88 2.05
C TYR A 69 -2.74 -10.75 1.47
N MET A 70 -3.96 -10.66 1.98
CA MET A 70 -4.89 -9.55 1.75
C MET A 70 -5.25 -8.94 3.11
N VAL A 71 -5.30 -7.61 3.20
CA VAL A 71 -5.71 -6.91 4.42
C VAL A 71 -6.75 -5.86 4.09
N ASP A 72 -7.96 -6.06 4.58
CA ASP A 72 -9.02 -5.06 4.46
C ASP A 72 -8.67 -3.79 5.22
N TYR A 73 -8.96 -2.64 4.62
CA TYR A 73 -8.57 -1.37 5.22
C TYR A 73 -9.14 -1.18 6.62
N PHE A 74 -10.39 -1.61 6.87
CA PHE A 74 -11.02 -1.47 8.18
C PHE A 74 -10.33 -2.29 9.29
N ASN A 75 -9.52 -3.28 8.92
CA ASN A 75 -8.78 -4.12 9.87
C ASN A 75 -7.40 -3.55 10.23
N ILE A 76 -6.88 -2.57 9.48
CA ILE A 76 -5.56 -1.99 9.76
C ILE A 76 -5.64 -1.12 11.02
N GLU A 77 -4.95 -1.55 12.08
CA GLU A 77 -4.84 -0.83 13.35
C GLU A 77 -3.66 0.15 13.33
N ALA A 78 -2.49 -0.31 12.90
CA ALA A 78 -1.27 0.46 12.93
C ALA A 78 -0.36 0.18 11.73
N VAL A 79 0.42 1.20 11.37
CA VAL A 79 1.39 1.16 10.28
C VAL A 79 2.67 1.81 10.77
N ILE A 80 3.76 1.05 10.78
CA ILE A 80 5.07 1.53 11.22
C ILE A 80 6.16 1.08 10.26
N ILE A 81 7.33 1.69 10.35
CA ILE A 81 8.51 1.26 9.60
C ILE A 81 8.96 -0.11 10.12
N ALA A 82 9.23 -1.05 9.22
CA ALA A 82 9.75 -2.38 9.54
C ALA A 82 11.27 -2.34 9.83
N MET A 83 11.66 -1.62 10.89
CA MET A 83 13.07 -1.31 11.20
C MET A 83 13.94 -2.56 11.34
N GLN A 84 13.41 -3.63 11.94
CA GLN A 84 14.17 -4.87 12.13
C GLN A 84 14.50 -5.52 10.79
N GLU A 85 13.53 -5.53 9.87
CA GLU A 85 13.66 -6.07 8.53
C GLU A 85 14.65 -5.24 7.71
N GLU A 86 14.56 -3.91 7.76
CA GLU A 86 15.52 -3.01 7.09
C GLU A 86 16.96 -3.25 7.55
N PHE A 87 17.17 -3.33 8.86
CA PHE A 87 18.50 -3.52 9.44
C PHE A 87 19.07 -4.91 9.16
N LYS A 88 18.25 -5.96 9.14
CA LYS A 88 18.66 -7.30 8.68
C LYS A 88 19.17 -7.29 7.22
N SER A 89 18.76 -6.32 6.42
CA SER A 89 19.24 -6.11 5.06
C SER A 89 20.34 -5.04 4.95
N ASN A 90 20.97 -4.64 6.06
CA ASN A 90 21.99 -3.59 6.14
C ASN A 90 21.55 -2.22 5.60
N ILE A 91 20.24 -1.93 5.61
CA ILE A 91 19.70 -0.64 5.20
C ILE A 91 19.59 0.26 6.43
N LEU A 92 20.57 1.14 6.63
CA LEU A 92 20.61 2.08 7.76
C LEU A 92 20.08 3.48 7.39
N ASN A 93 20.10 3.81 6.09
CA ASN A 93 19.64 5.10 5.61
C ASN A 93 18.11 5.07 5.42
N LYS A 94 17.39 5.86 6.22
CA LYS A 94 15.93 5.99 6.14
C LYS A 94 15.40 6.34 4.75
N LYS A 95 16.18 7.02 3.92
CA LYS A 95 15.81 7.36 2.53
C LYS A 95 15.76 6.15 1.60
N LYS A 96 16.35 5.02 2.01
CA LYS A 96 16.40 3.76 1.27
C LYS A 96 15.46 2.69 1.84
N PHE A 97 14.59 3.06 2.79
CA PHE A 97 13.63 2.12 3.33
C PHE A 97 12.59 1.73 2.28
N THR A 98 12.19 0.46 2.37
CA THR A 98 11.29 -0.22 1.44
C THR A 98 10.21 -1.02 2.17
N ARG A 99 10.29 -1.19 3.48
CA ARG A 99 9.45 -2.11 4.25
C ARG A 99 8.63 -1.40 5.32
N LEU A 100 7.33 -1.66 5.26
CA LEU A 100 6.38 -1.26 6.28
C LEU A 100 5.88 -2.50 7.03
N LYS A 101 5.61 -2.33 8.32
CA LYS A 101 4.92 -3.30 9.15
C LYS A 101 3.51 -2.81 9.38
N LEU A 102 2.55 -3.63 8.97
CA LEU A 102 1.13 -3.46 9.23
C LEU A 102 0.75 -4.34 10.41
N GLN A 103 -0.05 -3.80 11.32
CA GLN A 103 -0.68 -4.55 12.39
C GLN A 103 -2.19 -4.43 12.23
N ASP A 104 -2.90 -5.57 12.29
CA ASP A 104 -4.35 -5.58 12.37
C ASP A 104 -4.85 -5.57 13.82
N PHE A 105 -6.15 -5.34 13.99
CA PHE A 105 -6.78 -5.28 15.33
C PHE A 105 -6.76 -6.62 16.10
N ASP A 106 -6.43 -7.73 15.45
CA ASP A 106 -6.23 -9.03 16.11
C ASP A 106 -4.76 -9.21 16.56
N GLY A 107 -3.91 -8.20 16.36
CA GLY A 107 -2.50 -8.20 16.72
C GLY A 107 -1.59 -8.92 15.70
N LYS A 108 -2.13 -9.37 14.57
CA LYS A 108 -1.36 -10.04 13.53
C LYS A 108 -0.59 -9.01 12.71
N ASN A 109 0.65 -9.38 12.39
CA ASN A 109 1.61 -8.50 11.73
C ASN A 109 1.89 -8.94 10.30
N TYR A 110 1.99 -7.98 9.39
CA TYR A 110 2.30 -8.19 7.98
C TYR A 110 3.47 -7.29 7.58
N ILE A 111 4.40 -7.82 6.80
CA ILE A 111 5.50 -7.04 6.24
C ILE A 111 5.20 -6.75 4.78
N LEU A 112 5.14 -5.47 4.45
CA LEU A 112 4.89 -4.95 3.11
C LEU A 112 6.18 -4.41 2.54
N LYS A 113 6.63 -4.98 1.41
CA LYS A 113 7.80 -4.49 0.66
C LYS A 113 7.33 -3.62 -0.51
N LEU A 114 7.98 -2.48 -0.70
CA LEU A 114 7.62 -1.43 -1.66
C LEU A 114 8.86 -0.90 -2.37
N GLU A 115 8.64 -0.13 -3.43
CA GLU A 115 9.70 0.61 -4.12
C GLU A 115 10.20 1.78 -3.25
N GLU A 116 11.52 1.94 -3.16
CA GLU A 116 12.16 3.00 -2.37
C GLU A 116 11.79 4.42 -2.86
N GLY A 117 11.96 5.41 -1.97
CA GLY A 117 11.79 6.82 -2.32
C GLY A 117 10.33 7.30 -2.31
N LYS A 118 9.91 7.98 -3.38
CA LYS A 118 8.57 8.60 -3.46
C LYS A 118 7.42 7.58 -3.35
N PRO A 119 7.45 6.42 -4.02
CA PRO A 119 6.42 5.39 -3.88
C PRO A 119 6.22 4.94 -2.44
N TYR A 120 7.31 4.53 -1.76
CA TYR A 120 7.29 4.15 -0.35
C TYR A 120 6.63 5.23 0.53
N ASN A 121 7.06 6.49 0.41
CA ASN A 121 6.51 7.58 1.21
C ASN A 121 5.02 7.79 0.95
N GLY A 122 4.58 7.72 -0.31
CA GLY A 122 3.18 7.88 -0.66
C GLY A 122 2.30 6.77 -0.09
N ILE A 123 2.73 5.51 -0.23
CA ILE A 123 1.99 4.35 0.28
C ILE A 123 2.00 4.34 1.82
N TYR A 124 3.12 4.68 2.46
CA TYR A 124 3.17 4.83 3.92
C TYR A 124 2.13 5.84 4.41
N GLN A 125 2.04 7.01 3.77
CA GLN A 125 1.10 8.06 4.14
C GLN A 125 -0.37 7.69 3.87
N ILE A 126 -0.65 6.89 2.84
CA ILE A 126 -1.98 6.32 2.60
C ILE A 126 -2.38 5.41 3.77
N LEU A 127 -1.51 4.47 4.11
CA LEU A 127 -1.80 3.44 5.11
C LEU A 127 -1.88 4.06 6.52
N GLU A 128 -1.02 5.03 6.83
CA GLU A 128 -1.08 5.81 8.06
C GLU A 128 -2.42 6.55 8.18
N PHE A 129 -2.86 7.25 7.13
CA PHE A 129 -4.18 7.90 7.08
C PHE A 129 -5.33 6.91 7.34
N ILE A 130 -5.29 5.74 6.71
CA ILE A 130 -6.31 4.69 6.90
C ILE A 130 -6.33 4.24 8.37
N SER A 131 -5.16 3.92 8.94
CA SER A 131 -5.06 3.47 10.33
C SER A 131 -5.52 4.50 11.36
N LEU A 132 -5.24 5.79 11.13
CA LEU A 132 -5.71 6.89 11.97
C LEU A 132 -7.22 6.98 11.93
N ARG A 133 -7.80 7.00 10.73
CA ARG A 133 -9.25 7.02 10.54
C ARG A 133 -9.95 5.83 11.20
N ASN A 134 -9.38 4.64 11.14
CA ASN A 134 -9.97 3.45 11.76
C ASN A 134 -9.99 3.55 13.29
N ARG A 135 -8.91 4.04 13.89
CA ARG A 135 -8.83 4.24 15.34
C ARG A 135 -9.82 5.30 15.82
N GLU A 136 -10.00 6.37 15.06
CA GLU A 136 -11.01 7.41 15.36
C GLU A 136 -12.45 6.86 15.31
N ASN A 137 -12.76 5.91 14.44
CA ASN A 137 -14.12 5.33 14.33
C ASN A 137 -14.41 4.23 15.36
N LYS A 138 -13.38 3.71 16.06
CA LYS A 138 -13.55 2.66 17.09
C LYS A 138 -13.65 3.24 18.51
N ASN A 139 -13.25 4.49 18.71
CA ASN A 139 -13.38 5.22 19.97
C ASN A 139 -14.69 6.02 19.99
#